data_AF-A0A8T1RH87-F1
#
_entry.id   AF-A0A8T1RH87-F1
#
_cell.length_a   1.000
_cell.length_b   1.000
_cell.length_c   1.000
_cell.angle_alpha   90.00
_cell.angle_beta   90.00
_cell.angle_gamma   90.00
#
_symmetry.space_group_name_H-M   'P 1'
#
loop_
_entity.id
_entity.type
_entity.pdbx_description
1 polymer ?
#
loop_
_entity_poly.entity_id
_entity_poly.type
_entity_poly.pdbx_seq_one_letter_code
_entity_poly.pdbx_strand_id
1 'polypeptide(L)'
;MKPKIISWNVRRLNKQAKRLQVRNFLRQWQGDIICLQETKLELITRQIVRSLWRGHHVGWSYLPSKGASGGILIMFDKRVVERLEHCVGDFSVACFFVNIEDGFRWAFIGVYGPNLDVERRSMWEELAGILSWWELPSCLGGDFNVSHFPSERSNTSYITPAMSDFSDFISEQVLMDLPLTGGSCLPGPTLENSHLG
;
A
#
# COMPACT_ATOMS: atom_id res chain seq x y z
N MET A 1 -19.68 -8.18 -5.62
CA MET A 1 -18.32 -8.63 -5.99
C MET A 1 -17.34 -8.12 -4.95
N LYS A 2 -16.34 -8.92 -4.56
CA LYS A 2 -15.28 -8.45 -3.64
C LYS A 2 -14.22 -7.64 -4.42
N PRO A 3 -13.95 -6.38 -4.06
CA PRO A 3 -12.93 -5.58 -4.77
C PRO A 3 -11.54 -6.21 -4.68
N LYS A 4 -10.79 -6.19 -5.77
CA LYS A 4 -9.39 -6.64 -5.81
C LYS A 4 -8.44 -5.51 -5.38
N ILE A 5 -7.79 -5.70 -4.24
CA ILE A 5 -6.83 -4.74 -3.67
C ILE A 5 -5.40 -5.14 -4.05
N ILE A 6 -4.57 -4.15 -4.41
CA ILE A 6 -3.14 -4.31 -4.66
C ILE A 6 -2.39 -3.30 -3.77
N SER A 7 -1.43 -3.77 -3.00
CA SER A 7 -0.49 -2.91 -2.26
C SER A 7 0.93 -3.12 -2.78
N TRP A 8 1.64 -2.05 -3.13
CA TRP A 8 2.98 -2.18 -3.70
C TRP A 8 3.90 -1.00 -3.40
N ASN A 9 5.02 -1.29 -2.72
CA ASN A 9 6.12 -0.33 -2.58
C ASN A 9 6.87 -0.19 -3.93
N VAL A 10 6.67 0.94 -4.61
CA VAL A 10 7.17 1.18 -5.98
C VAL A 10 8.60 1.73 -6.03
N ARG A 11 9.14 2.17 -4.88
CA ARG A 11 10.47 2.77 -4.74
C ARG A 11 10.74 3.89 -5.77
N ARG A 12 9.87 4.92 -5.80
CA ARG A 12 9.89 6.15 -6.64
C ARG A 12 9.01 6.13 -7.90
N LEU A 13 8.36 7.27 -8.18
CA LEU A 13 7.54 7.53 -9.39
C LEU A 13 7.94 8.78 -10.21
N ASN A 14 9.07 9.42 -9.91
CA ASN A 14 9.50 10.66 -10.58
C ASN A 14 9.83 10.50 -12.08
N LYS A 15 10.36 9.35 -12.50
CA LYS A 15 10.77 9.10 -13.88
C LYS A 15 9.62 8.54 -14.72
N GLN A 16 9.39 9.08 -15.91
CA GLN A 16 8.35 8.62 -16.84
C GLN A 16 8.51 7.14 -17.22
N ALA A 17 9.73 6.67 -17.45
CA ALA A 17 10.01 5.26 -17.75
C ALA A 17 9.57 4.33 -16.60
N LYS A 18 9.80 4.74 -15.35
CA LYS A 18 9.35 4.00 -14.16
C LYS A 18 7.82 4.00 -14.06
N ARG A 19 7.17 5.13 -14.31
CA ARG A 19 5.69 5.21 -14.37
C ARG A 19 5.11 4.29 -15.44
N LEU A 20 5.76 4.18 -16.59
CA LEU A 20 5.37 3.24 -17.66
C LEU A 20 5.47 1.78 -17.21
N GLN A 21 6.56 1.40 -16.55
CA GLN A 21 6.72 0.05 -15.99
C GLN A 21 5.62 -0.25 -14.96
N VAL A 22 5.41 0.66 -14.01
CA VAL A 22 4.35 0.54 -12.99
C VAL A 22 3.00 0.37 -13.67
N ARG A 23 2.65 1.23 -14.64
CA ARG A 23 1.41 1.13 -15.41
C ARG A 23 1.22 -0.26 -16.05
N ASN A 24 2.28 -0.82 -16.63
CA ASN A 24 2.19 -2.13 -17.28
C ASN A 24 1.85 -3.25 -16.28
N PHE A 25 2.45 -3.24 -15.09
CA PHE A 25 2.10 -4.18 -14.02
C PHE A 25 0.66 -3.96 -13.53
N LEU A 26 0.25 -2.72 -13.28
CA LEU A 26 -1.12 -2.43 -12.83
C LEU A 26 -2.17 -2.87 -13.86
N ARG A 27 -1.86 -2.75 -15.16
CA ARG A 27 -2.72 -3.26 -16.25
C ARG A 27 -2.83 -4.79 -16.25
N GLN A 28 -1.75 -5.49 -15.94
CA GLN A 28 -1.73 -6.95 -15.88
C GLN A 28 -2.48 -7.47 -14.66
N TRP A 29 -2.29 -6.84 -13.50
CA TRP A 29 -2.92 -7.28 -12.26
C TRP A 29 -4.39 -6.90 -12.16
N GLN A 30 -4.83 -5.86 -12.86
CA GLN A 30 -6.24 -5.45 -12.94
C GLN A 30 -6.89 -5.20 -11.58
N GLY A 31 -6.18 -4.54 -10.65
CA GLY A 31 -6.73 -4.17 -9.35
C GLY A 31 -7.83 -3.12 -9.44
N ASP A 32 -8.80 -3.21 -8.54
CA ASP A 32 -9.89 -2.24 -8.37
C ASP A 32 -9.48 -1.11 -7.41
N ILE A 33 -8.66 -1.45 -6.41
CA ILE A 33 -8.04 -0.51 -5.47
C ILE A 33 -6.54 -0.79 -5.44
N ILE A 34 -5.74 0.25 -5.60
CA ILE A 34 -4.27 0.17 -5.71
C ILE A 34 -3.66 1.15 -4.72
N CYS A 35 -2.86 0.65 -3.79
CA CYS A 35 -2.06 1.42 -2.85
C CYS A 35 -0.58 1.33 -3.24
N LEU A 36 0.04 2.48 -3.49
CA LEU A 36 1.47 2.57 -3.82
C LEU A 36 2.22 3.30 -2.71
N GLN A 37 3.26 2.68 -2.16
CA GLN A 37 4.15 3.29 -1.16
C GLN A 37 5.48 3.74 -1.77
N GLU A 38 6.20 4.63 -1.09
CA GLU A 38 7.43 5.28 -1.57
C GLU A 38 7.25 5.95 -2.94
N THR A 39 6.17 6.72 -3.12
CA THR A 39 5.94 7.44 -4.38
C THR A 39 7.05 8.46 -4.65
N LYS A 40 7.62 9.05 -3.59
CA LYS A 40 8.64 10.12 -3.63
C LYS A 40 8.19 11.32 -4.48
N LEU A 41 6.89 11.61 -4.41
CA LEU A 41 6.20 12.70 -5.07
C LEU A 41 5.56 13.62 -4.02
N GLU A 42 6.00 14.88 -3.98
CA GLU A 42 5.43 15.91 -3.10
C GLU A 42 4.07 16.40 -3.62
N LEU A 43 3.84 16.31 -4.93
CA LEU A 43 2.58 16.67 -5.57
C LEU A 43 2.14 15.55 -6.52
N ILE A 44 0.94 15.03 -6.29
CA ILE A 44 0.32 14.04 -7.17
C ILE A 44 -0.79 14.71 -7.98
N THR A 45 -0.50 14.96 -9.25
CA THR A 45 -1.44 15.58 -10.18
C THR A 45 -2.29 14.54 -10.89
N ARG A 46 -3.43 14.98 -11.45
CA ARG A 46 -4.27 14.14 -12.33
C ARG A 46 -3.49 13.57 -13.52
N GLN A 47 -2.50 14.29 -14.04
CA GLN A 47 -1.65 13.80 -15.13
C GLN A 47 -0.81 12.59 -14.69
N ILE A 48 -0.24 12.64 -13.49
CA ILE A 48 0.50 11.51 -12.90
C ILE A 48 -0.43 10.32 -12.70
N VAL A 49 -1.59 10.53 -12.08
CA VAL A 49 -2.58 9.46 -11.84
C VAL A 49 -2.99 8.81 -13.16
N ARG A 50 -3.30 9.60 -14.19
CA ARG A 50 -3.65 9.08 -15.53
C ARG A 50 -2.49 8.41 -16.26
N SER A 51 -1.24 8.72 -15.89
CA SER A 51 -0.07 8.02 -16.43
C SER A 51 0.12 6.62 -15.82
N LEU A 52 -0.52 6.34 -14.68
CA LEU A 52 -0.46 5.05 -13.98
C LEU A 52 -1.73 4.21 -14.17
N TRP A 53 -2.89 4.85 -14.09
CA TRP A 53 -4.20 4.19 -14.08
C TRP A 53 -4.75 3.91 -15.49
N ARG A 54 -5.56 2.86 -15.61
CA ARG A 54 -6.28 2.52 -16.85
C ARG A 54 -7.64 3.20 -16.93
N GLY A 55 -7.89 3.98 -17.97
CA GLY A 55 -9.19 4.60 -18.21
C GLY A 55 -9.46 5.86 -17.38
N HIS A 56 -10.72 6.30 -17.36
CA HIS A 56 -11.12 7.63 -16.87
C HIS A 56 -11.80 7.62 -15.49
N HIS A 57 -12.29 6.47 -15.04
CA HIS A 57 -13.08 6.32 -13.81
C HIS A 57 -12.19 6.13 -12.57
N VAL A 58 -11.19 6.98 -12.39
CA VAL A 58 -10.25 6.89 -11.27
C VAL A 58 -10.55 7.93 -10.21
N GLY A 59 -10.65 7.48 -8.96
CA GLY A 59 -10.52 8.31 -7.77
C GLY A 59 -9.13 8.09 -7.15
N TRP A 60 -8.63 9.07 -6.40
CA TRP A 60 -7.38 8.92 -5.68
C TRP A 60 -7.35 9.76 -4.40
N SER A 61 -6.54 9.32 -3.46
CA SER A 61 -6.16 10.00 -2.21
C SER A 61 -4.68 9.74 -1.97
N TYR A 62 -3.96 10.70 -1.40
CA TYR A 62 -2.52 10.56 -1.24
C TYR A 62 -1.96 11.33 -0.05
N LEU A 63 -0.87 10.80 0.49
CA LEU A 63 0.04 11.46 1.41
C LEU A 63 1.26 11.90 0.58
N PRO A 64 1.58 13.20 0.49
CA PRO A 64 2.78 13.67 -0.21
C PRO A 64 4.06 13.12 0.43
N SER A 65 5.11 12.94 -0.36
CA SER A 65 6.44 12.68 0.20
C SER A 65 6.99 13.92 0.90
N LYS A 66 7.79 13.72 1.95
CA LYS A 66 8.61 14.78 2.57
C LYS A 66 10.01 14.68 1.97
N GLY A 67 10.30 15.50 0.95
CA GLY A 67 11.54 15.41 0.18
C GLY A 67 11.70 14.06 -0.53
N ALA A 68 12.80 13.36 -0.26
CA ALA A 68 13.10 12.06 -0.87
C ALA A 68 12.48 10.84 -0.15
N SER A 69 11.69 11.07 0.91
CA SER A 69 11.16 10.01 1.78
C SER A 69 9.64 9.89 1.72
N GLY A 70 9.15 8.65 1.71
CA GLY A 70 7.75 8.30 1.85
C GLY A 70 6.88 8.66 0.64
N GLY A 71 5.65 9.03 0.96
CA GLY A 71 4.56 9.25 0.01
C GLY A 71 3.74 7.98 -0.23
N ILE A 72 2.42 8.12 -0.12
CA ILE A 72 1.44 7.05 -0.30
C ILE A 72 0.41 7.52 -1.32
N LEU A 73 0.05 6.67 -2.28
CA LEU A 73 -1.00 6.95 -3.25
C LEU A 73 -1.99 5.79 -3.27
N ILE A 74 -3.24 6.06 -2.88
CA ILE A 74 -4.37 5.16 -3.13
C ILE A 74 -5.09 5.62 -4.39
N MET A 75 -5.26 4.72 -5.35
CA MET A 75 -6.10 4.90 -6.54
C MET A 75 -7.19 3.82 -6.55
N PHE A 76 -8.38 4.17 -7.02
CA PHE A 76 -9.52 3.24 -7.03
C PHE A 76 -10.45 3.45 -8.22
N ASP A 77 -11.09 2.38 -8.69
CA ASP A 77 -12.10 2.43 -9.74
C ASP A 77 -13.44 2.89 -9.16
N LYS A 78 -13.91 4.07 -9.60
CA LYS A 78 -15.18 4.66 -9.15
C LYS A 78 -16.42 3.86 -9.55
N ARG A 79 -16.26 2.87 -10.43
CA ARG A 79 -17.34 1.95 -10.84
C ARG A 79 -17.48 0.76 -9.89
N VAL A 80 -16.46 0.50 -9.06
CA VAL A 80 -16.44 -0.61 -8.10
C VAL A 80 -16.69 -0.10 -6.69
N VAL A 81 -16.07 1.02 -6.32
CA VAL A 81 -16.25 1.66 -5.01
C VAL A 81 -16.45 3.16 -5.11
N GLU A 82 -17.32 3.69 -4.26
CA GLU A 82 -17.43 5.11 -3.96
C GLU A 82 -16.67 5.43 -2.67
N ARG A 83 -15.86 6.49 -2.68
CA ARG A 83 -15.17 6.98 -1.48
C ARG A 83 -16.02 8.07 -0.82
N LEU A 84 -16.58 7.78 0.35
CA LEU A 84 -17.36 8.77 1.12
C LEU A 84 -16.44 9.73 1.86
N GLU A 85 -15.44 9.19 2.56
CA GLU A 85 -14.51 9.96 3.37
C GLU A 85 -13.08 9.50 3.15
N HIS A 86 -12.14 10.35 3.56
CA HIS A 86 -10.74 9.96 3.66
C HIS A 86 -10.07 10.74 4.78
N CYS A 87 -9.06 10.12 5.38
CA CYS A 87 -8.15 10.73 6.32
C CYS A 87 -6.73 10.57 5.78
N VAL A 88 -5.90 11.59 5.94
CA VAL A 88 -4.48 11.54 5.61
C VAL A 88 -3.74 11.85 6.90
N GLY A 89 -3.06 10.85 7.44
CA GLY A 89 -2.21 10.98 8.62
C GLY A 89 -0.75 11.27 8.22
N ASP A 90 0.17 11.08 9.16
CA ASP A 90 1.60 11.20 8.93
C ASP A 90 2.21 9.94 8.32
N PHE A 91 1.59 8.77 8.57
CA PHE A 91 2.08 7.46 8.14
C PHE A 91 1.09 6.68 7.28
N SER A 92 -0.16 7.17 7.18
CA SER A 92 -1.22 6.47 6.48
C SER A 92 -2.12 7.36 5.61
N VAL A 93 -2.78 6.73 4.65
CA VAL A 93 -3.94 7.28 3.95
C VAL A 93 -5.08 6.30 4.12
N ALA A 94 -6.16 6.75 4.73
CA ALA A 94 -7.34 5.93 4.98
C ALA A 94 -8.50 6.39 4.09
N CYS A 95 -9.23 5.45 3.53
CA CYS A 95 -10.40 5.69 2.68
C CYS A 95 -11.59 4.88 3.19
N PHE A 96 -12.69 5.55 3.50
CA PHE A 96 -13.98 4.91 3.72
C PHE A 96 -14.65 4.70 2.36
N PHE A 97 -14.81 3.43 1.99
CA PHE A 97 -15.47 2.99 0.78
C PHE A 97 -16.88 2.42 1.00
N VAL A 98 -17.72 2.62 -0.01
CA VAL A 98 -18.96 1.88 -0.24
C VAL A 98 -18.83 1.14 -1.55
N ASN A 99 -19.06 -0.16 -1.55
CA ASN A 99 -19.14 -0.93 -2.78
C ASN A 99 -20.37 -0.52 -3.59
N ILE A 100 -20.20 -0.29 -4.89
CA ILE A 100 -21.30 0.12 -5.78
C ILE A 100 -22.33 -0.99 -5.96
N GLU A 101 -21.89 -2.25 -5.94
CA GLU A 101 -22.75 -3.40 -6.27
C GLU A 101 -23.67 -3.83 -5.13
N ASP A 102 -23.16 -3.86 -3.90
CA ASP A 102 -23.87 -4.40 -2.73
C ASP A 102 -24.05 -3.39 -1.59
N GLY A 103 -23.53 -2.16 -1.74
CA GLY A 103 -23.62 -1.12 -0.72
C GLY A 103 -22.77 -1.39 0.53
N PHE A 104 -21.91 -2.41 0.52
CA PHE A 104 -21.09 -2.77 1.68
C PHE A 104 -20.11 -1.65 2.04
N ARG A 105 -20.11 -1.28 3.32
CA ARG A 105 -19.32 -0.18 3.90
C ARG A 105 -18.08 -0.73 4.58
N TRP A 106 -16.91 -0.22 4.23
CA TRP A 106 -15.64 -0.68 4.78
C TRP A 106 -14.56 0.38 4.60
N ALA A 107 -13.45 0.24 5.32
CA ALA A 107 -12.30 1.12 5.21
C ALA A 107 -11.09 0.37 4.65
N PHE A 108 -10.34 1.06 3.78
CA PHE A 108 -8.99 0.63 3.40
C PHE A 108 -7.98 1.65 3.91
N ILE A 109 -6.94 1.16 4.58
CA ILE A 109 -5.88 2.00 5.13
C ILE A 109 -4.55 1.63 4.48
N GLY A 110 -4.04 2.54 3.66
CA GLY A 110 -2.74 2.46 3.04
C GLY A 110 -1.65 2.93 4.00
N VAL A 111 -0.70 2.06 4.35
CA VAL A 111 0.33 2.38 5.36
C VAL A 111 1.74 2.37 4.76
N TYR A 112 2.57 3.31 5.19
CA TYR A 112 4.02 3.25 5.00
C TYR A 112 4.73 3.53 6.33
N GLY A 113 5.21 2.46 6.96
CA GLY A 113 5.76 2.49 8.29
C GLY A 113 7.14 3.14 8.36
N PRO A 114 7.43 3.90 9.43
CA PRO A 114 8.73 4.53 9.62
C PRO A 114 9.81 3.53 10.04
N ASN A 115 11.07 3.86 9.72
CA ASN A 115 12.22 3.05 10.12
C ASN A 115 12.59 3.23 11.59
N LEU A 116 12.21 4.35 12.23
CA LEU A 116 12.55 4.64 13.62
C LEU A 116 11.48 4.09 14.57
N ASP A 117 11.91 3.37 15.61
CA ASP A 117 11.00 2.73 16.57
C ASP A 117 10.06 3.72 17.28
N VAL A 118 10.55 4.93 17.59
CA VAL A 118 9.73 5.98 18.23
C VAL A 118 8.58 6.43 17.33
N GLU A 119 8.82 6.57 16.03
CA GLU A 119 7.80 6.96 15.07
C GLU A 119 6.79 5.84 14.82
N ARG A 120 7.19 4.56 14.98
CA ARG A 120 6.26 3.43 14.81
C ARG A 120 5.16 3.42 15.87
N ARG A 121 5.46 3.82 17.12
CA ARG A 121 4.43 3.96 18.15
C ARG A 121 3.38 5.00 17.76
N SER A 122 3.82 6.16 17.27
CA SER A 122 2.90 7.18 16.75
C SER A 122 2.07 6.69 15.56
N MET A 123 2.64 5.86 14.68
CA MET A 123 1.88 5.21 13.61
C MET A 123 0.80 4.27 14.18
N TRP A 124 1.10 3.46 15.20
CA TRP A 124 0.10 2.57 15.81
C TRP A 124 -1.05 3.35 16.45
N GLU A 125 -0.74 4.43 17.16
CA GLU A 125 -1.75 5.34 17.74
C GLU A 125 -2.62 5.99 16.65
N GLU A 126 -2.01 6.45 15.55
CA GLU A 126 -2.73 6.99 14.38
C GLU A 126 -3.70 5.94 13.80
N LEU A 127 -3.23 4.72 13.57
CA LEU A 127 -4.05 3.64 13.00
C LEU A 127 -5.19 3.23 13.94
N ALA A 128 -4.94 3.09 15.24
CA ALA A 128 -5.96 2.80 16.23
C ALA A 128 -7.02 3.92 16.32
N GLY A 129 -6.60 5.18 16.21
CA GLY A 129 -7.48 6.33 16.12
C GLY A 129 -8.42 6.24 14.91
N ILE A 130 -7.91 5.89 13.74
CA ILE A 130 -8.73 5.74 12.51
C ILE A 130 -9.72 4.57 12.64
N LEU A 131 -9.26 3.42 13.15
CA LEU A 131 -10.09 2.23 13.33
C LEU A 131 -11.25 2.47 14.31
N SER A 132 -10.95 3.12 15.44
CA SER A 132 -11.96 3.49 16.44
C SER A 132 -12.91 4.59 15.96
N TRP A 133 -12.44 5.53 15.13
CA TRP A 133 -13.28 6.63 14.65
C TRP A 133 -14.38 6.18 13.69
N TRP A 134 -14.06 5.27 12.75
CA TRP A 134 -15.04 4.82 11.77
C TRP A 134 -15.88 3.62 12.22
N GLU A 135 -15.36 2.78 13.12
CA GLU A 135 -16.05 1.54 13.57
C GLU A 135 -16.51 0.66 12.39
N LEU A 136 -15.74 0.62 11.30
CA LEU A 136 -16.03 -0.12 10.08
C LEU A 136 -15.15 -1.37 9.94
N PRO A 137 -15.62 -2.41 9.21
CA PRO A 137 -14.74 -3.45 8.70
C PRO A 137 -13.58 -2.82 7.94
N SER A 138 -12.35 -3.11 8.37
CA SER A 138 -11.16 -2.40 7.89
C SER A 138 -10.13 -3.39 7.35
N CYS A 139 -9.47 -2.99 6.26
CA CYS A 139 -8.36 -3.70 5.66
C CYS A 139 -7.15 -2.77 5.63
N LEU A 140 -6.07 -3.18 6.28
CA LEU A 140 -4.80 -2.46 6.21
C LEU A 140 -3.93 -3.09 5.13
N GLY A 141 -3.34 -2.26 4.27
CA GLY A 141 -2.43 -2.72 3.23
C GLY A 141 -1.28 -1.75 3.08
N GLY A 142 -0.05 -2.25 3.09
CA GLY A 142 1.08 -1.34 3.15
C GLY A 142 2.41 -2.03 3.30
N ASP A 143 3.43 -1.20 3.44
CA ASP A 143 4.75 -1.62 3.87
C ASP A 143 4.95 -1.07 5.28
N PHE A 144 4.82 -1.94 6.29
CA PHE A 144 4.93 -1.53 7.69
C PHE A 144 6.39 -1.37 8.15
N ASN A 145 7.38 -1.78 7.34
CA ASN A 145 8.80 -1.85 7.72
C ASN A 145 9.07 -2.63 9.03
N VAL A 146 8.15 -3.51 9.43
CA VAL A 146 8.28 -4.41 10.58
C VAL A 146 8.13 -5.85 10.08
N SER A 147 8.98 -6.74 10.60
CA SER A 147 8.85 -8.18 10.35
C SER A 147 7.97 -8.77 11.44
N HIS A 148 7.01 -9.62 11.10
CA HIS A 148 6.15 -10.28 12.08
C HIS A 148 6.91 -11.42 12.80
N PHE A 149 7.92 -12.00 12.15
CA PHE A 149 8.72 -13.09 12.70
C PHE A 149 10.23 -12.88 12.51
N PRO A 150 11.09 -13.41 13.41
CA PRO A 150 12.54 -13.28 13.27
C PRO A 150 13.05 -13.95 11.98
N SER A 151 12.34 -15.00 11.55
CA SER A 151 12.60 -15.77 10.33
C SER A 151 12.40 -15.02 9.03
N GLU A 152 11.75 -13.85 9.04
CA GLU A 152 11.53 -13.02 7.84
C GLU A 152 12.73 -12.12 7.52
N ARG A 153 13.72 -12.06 8.41
CA ARG A 153 14.99 -11.34 8.21
C ARG A 153 16.14 -12.34 8.16
N SER A 154 16.96 -12.26 7.12
CA SER A 154 18.24 -12.96 7.10
C SER A 154 19.10 -12.42 8.25
N ASN A 155 19.36 -13.28 9.24
CA ASN A 155 20.27 -13.10 10.40
C ASN A 155 19.68 -12.55 11.72
N THR A 156 18.38 -12.70 12.02
CA THR A 156 17.87 -12.38 13.36
C THR A 156 17.09 -13.54 13.99
N SER A 157 17.57 -14.04 15.14
CA SER A 157 16.92 -15.10 15.93
C SER A 157 16.18 -14.60 17.18
N TYR A 158 16.09 -13.28 17.36
CA TYR A 158 15.52 -12.65 18.56
C TYR A 158 14.27 -11.84 18.22
N ILE A 159 13.24 -11.93 19.08
CA ILE A 159 12.04 -11.10 19.02
C ILE A 159 12.45 -9.68 19.42
N THR A 160 12.18 -8.70 18.54
CA THR A 160 12.44 -7.28 18.85
C THR A 160 11.18 -6.63 19.45
N PRO A 161 11.30 -5.57 20.27
CA PRO A 161 10.14 -4.85 20.82
C PRO A 161 9.13 -4.43 19.75
N ALA A 162 9.60 -3.99 18.59
CA ALA A 162 8.74 -3.64 17.46
C ALA A 162 7.88 -4.80 16.91
N MET A 163 8.33 -6.05 17.08
CA MET A 163 7.57 -7.24 16.69
C MET A 163 6.50 -7.57 17.72
N SER A 164 6.78 -7.33 19.00
CA SER A 164 5.78 -7.41 20.07
C SER A 164 4.72 -6.34 19.85
N ASP A 165 5.11 -5.08 19.68
CA ASP A 165 4.18 -3.96 19.46
C ASP A 165 3.28 -4.20 18.23
N PHE A 166 3.82 -4.80 17.16
CA PHE A 166 3.02 -5.17 15.99
C PHE A 166 2.06 -6.33 16.28
N SER A 167 2.52 -7.38 16.97
CA SER A 167 1.67 -8.52 17.34
C SER A 167 0.56 -8.11 18.31
N ASP A 168 0.88 -7.20 19.23
CA ASP A 168 -0.05 -6.61 20.19
C ASP A 168 -1.10 -5.78 19.43
N PHE A 169 -0.67 -4.91 18.50
CA PHE A 169 -1.58 -4.16 17.63
C PHE A 169 -2.50 -5.06 16.80
N ILE A 170 -1.97 -6.10 16.15
CA ILE A 170 -2.77 -7.05 15.36
C ILE A 170 -3.82 -7.74 16.26
N SER A 171 -3.42 -8.13 17.47
CA SER A 171 -4.29 -8.81 18.43
C SER A 171 -5.36 -7.88 18.99
N GLU A 172 -5.01 -6.64 19.35
CA GLU A 172 -5.90 -5.62 19.89
C GLU A 172 -6.94 -5.16 18.87
N GLN A 173 -6.54 -5.03 17.60
CA GLN A 173 -7.42 -4.59 16.52
C GLN A 173 -8.16 -5.73 15.83
N VAL A 174 -8.01 -6.97 16.33
CA VAL A 174 -8.63 -8.20 15.79
C VAL A 174 -8.36 -8.35 14.29
N LEU A 175 -7.15 -7.99 13.87
CA LEU A 175 -6.74 -8.07 12.47
C LEU A 175 -6.35 -9.52 12.15
N MET A 176 -6.87 -10.03 11.04
CA MET A 176 -6.42 -11.30 10.48
C MET A 176 -5.42 -11.04 9.37
N ASP A 177 -4.27 -11.73 9.45
CA ASP A 177 -3.29 -11.71 8.37
C ASP A 177 -3.87 -12.42 7.13
N LEU A 178 -3.90 -11.72 6.01
CA LEU A 178 -4.41 -12.24 4.75
C LEU A 178 -3.24 -12.75 3.91
N PRO A 179 -3.27 -14.01 3.42
CA PRO A 179 -2.14 -14.59 2.71
C PRO A 179 -1.78 -13.75 1.47
N LEU A 180 -0.51 -13.34 1.39
CA LEU A 180 0.05 -12.65 0.23
C LEU A 180 0.21 -13.61 -0.96
N THR A 181 -0.81 -13.76 -1.80
CA THR A 181 -0.66 -14.42 -3.11
C THR A 181 0.03 -13.47 -4.10
N GLY A 182 1.36 -13.55 -4.22
CA GLY A 182 2.09 -12.72 -5.19
C GLY A 182 3.60 -12.94 -5.36
N GLY A 183 4.19 -13.97 -4.76
CA GLY A 183 5.64 -14.17 -4.72
C GLY A 183 6.19 -15.26 -5.64
N SER A 184 5.87 -15.28 -6.94
CA SER A 184 6.66 -16.05 -7.90
C SER A 184 7.67 -15.12 -8.57
N CYS A 185 8.89 -15.10 -8.03
CA CYS A 185 10.06 -14.54 -8.70
C CYS A 185 10.25 -15.28 -10.03
N LEU A 186 9.81 -14.69 -11.15
CA LEU A 186 10.21 -15.18 -12.46
C LEU A 186 11.69 -14.76 -12.65
N PRO A 187 12.62 -15.69 -12.90
CA PRO A 187 13.99 -15.32 -13.25
C PRO A 187 13.93 -14.52 -14.55
N GLY A 188 14.46 -13.30 -14.53
CA GLY A 188 14.63 -12.51 -15.74
C GLY A 188 15.52 -13.24 -16.73
N PRO A 189 15.33 -13.03 -18.05
CA PRO A 189 16.16 -13.68 -19.05
C PRO A 189 17.62 -13.25 -18.85
N THR A 190 18.48 -14.23 -18.56
CA THR A 190 19.92 -14.13 -18.73
C THR A 190 20.19 -13.71 -20.17
N LEU A 191 20.83 -12.56 -20.34
CA LEU A 191 21.49 -12.19 -21.58
C LEU A 191 22.68 -13.15 -21.75
N GLU A 192 22.47 -14.28 -22.44
CA GLU A 192 23.57 -15.00 -23.07
C GLU A 192 23.93 -14.27 -24.36
N ASN A 193 25.00 -13.48 -24.29
CA ASN A 193 25.80 -13.13 -25.46
C ASN A 193 27.18 -13.74 -25.26
N SER A 194 27.45 -14.85 -25.95
CA SER A 194 28.78 -15.17 -26.45
C SER A 194 28.63 -15.97 -27.74
N HIS A 195 28.70 -15.25 -28.86
CA HIS A 195 29.18 -15.81 -30.11
C HIS A 195 30.63 -16.23 -29.93
N LEU A 196 31.01 -17.36 -30.53
CA LEU A 196 32.20 -17.52 -31.37
C LEU A 196 32.10 -18.89 -32.06
N GLY A 197 31.92 -18.85 -33.39
CA GLY A 197 32.67 -19.75 -34.27
C GLY A 197 34.04 -19.14 -34.54
#